data_AF-A0A1B6EUM0-F1
#
_entry.id   AF-A0A1B6EUM0-F1
#
_cell.length_a   1.000
_cell.length_b   1.000
_cell.length_c   1.000
_cell.angle_alpha   90.00
_cell.angle_beta   90.00
_cell.angle_gamma   90.00
#
_symmetry.space_group_name_H-M   'P 1'
#
loop_
_entity.id
_entity.type
_entity.pdbx_description
1 polymer ?
#
loop_
_entity_poly.entity_id
_entity_poly.type
_entity_poly.pdbx_seq_one_letter_code
_entity_poly.pdbx_strand_id
1 'polypeptide(L)'
;ADTLGWPYIFYITGIMGLIWCTVWWIVVKDKPEDDPHISSEELKFLKEYLDGGPNDTIPKHIIYPWNKFVTSMPVWAIVVAHTCASWGFYTLVMCLPMF
;
A
#
# COMPACT_ATOMS: atom_id res chain seq x y z
N ALA A 1 14.50 -10.67 37.13
CA ALA A 1 14.48 -11.59 35.98
C ALA A 1 14.33 -10.69 34.78
N ASP A 2 15.45 -10.09 34.38
CA ASP A 2 15.48 -8.92 33.49
C ASP A 2 16.66 -9.10 32.54
N THR A 3 16.58 -10.14 31.71
CA THR A 3 17.74 -10.58 30.91
C THR A 3 17.77 -9.95 29.53
N LEU A 4 16.75 -9.19 29.13
CA LEU A 4 16.68 -8.52 27.84
C LEU A 4 16.38 -7.05 28.07
N GLY A 5 17.42 -6.22 28.00
CA GLY A 5 17.28 -4.77 28.12
C GLY A 5 16.46 -4.16 26.97
N TRP A 6 16.04 -2.91 27.15
CA TRP A 6 15.27 -2.15 26.15
C TRP A 6 15.83 -2.18 24.71
N PRO A 7 17.16 -2.22 24.47
CA PRO A 7 17.70 -2.34 23.11
C PRO A 7 17.25 -3.60 22.35
N TYR A 8 16.89 -4.68 23.05
CA TYR A 8 16.54 -5.96 22.44
C TYR A 8 15.24 -5.90 21.61
N ILE A 9 14.30 -5.03 21.97
CA ILE A 9 13.07 -4.84 21.19
C ILE A 9 13.37 -4.34 19.78
N PHE A 10 14.40 -3.52 19.60
CA PHE A 10 14.83 -3.01 18.30
C PHE A 10 15.48 -4.09 17.46
N TYR A 11 16.29 -4.96 18.08
CA TYR A 11 16.91 -6.07 17.37
C TYR A 11 15.87 -7.11 16.91
N ILE A 12 14.92 -7.51 17.75
CA ILE A 12 13.88 -8.48 17.36
C ILE A 12 13.01 -7.91 16.24
N THR A 13 12.47 -6.71 16.43
CA THR A 13 11.57 -6.08 15.44
C THR A 13 12.29 -5.76 14.14
N GLY A 14 13.56 -5.34 14.21
CA GLY A 14 14.41 -5.13 13.05
C GLY A 14 14.68 -6.41 12.27
N ILE A 15 15.05 -7.51 12.93
CA ILE A 15 15.27 -8.81 12.27
C ILE A 15 13.97 -9.32 11.65
N MET A 16 12.84 -9.20 12.35
CA MET A 16 11.52 -9.57 11.83
C MET A 16 11.17 -8.76 10.58
N GLY A 17 11.47 -7.45 10.58
CA GLY A 17 11.31 -6.59 9.40
C GLY A 17 12.19 -7.02 8.22
N LEU A 18 13.45 -7.38 8.48
CA LEU A 18 14.35 -7.89 7.43
C LEU A 18 13.85 -9.20 6.84
N ILE A 19 13.40 -10.14 7.67
CA ILE A 19 12.81 -11.40 7.21
C ILE A 19 11.58 -11.08 6.32
N TRP A 20 10.68 -10.22 6.78
CA TRP A 20 9.51 -9.82 5.99
C TRP A 20 9.89 -9.18 4.66
N CYS A 21 10.86 -8.27 4.64
CA CYS A 21 11.34 -7.64 3.41
C CYS A 21 11.93 -8.66 2.42
N THR A 22 12.69 -9.65 2.92
CA THR A 22 13.21 -10.71 2.05
C THR A 22 12.12 -11.59 1.45
N VAL A 23 11.09 -11.95 2.24
CA VAL A 23 9.92 -12.68 1.73
C VAL A 23 9.19 -11.85 0.69
N TRP A 24 8.96 -10.56 0.96
CA TRP A 24 8.30 -9.65 0.03
C TRP A 24 9.02 -9.56 -1.31
N TRP A 25 10.36 -9.45 -1.30
CA TRP A 25 11.16 -9.42 -2.52
C TRP A 25 11.07 -10.69 -3.37
N ILE A 26 10.93 -11.84 -2.71
CA ILE A 26 10.82 -13.13 -3.40
C ILE A 26 9.42 -13.26 -4.01
N VAL A 27 8.38 -12.93 -3.24
CA VAL A 27 6.97 -13.17 -3.58
C VAL A 27 6.39 -12.11 -4.51
N VAL A 28 6.71 -10.83 -4.29
CA VAL A 28 6.07 -9.71 -5.01
C VAL A 28 6.94 -9.30 -6.19
N LYS A 29 6.34 -9.30 -7.38
CA LYS A 29 6.95 -8.83 -8.63
C LYS A 29 6.23 -7.57 -9.12
N ASP A 30 7.00 -6.61 -9.61
CA ASP A 30 6.47 -5.32 -10.06
C ASP A 30 5.69 -5.42 -11.37
N LYS A 31 5.95 -6.47 -12.16
CA LYS A 31 5.28 -6.71 -13.43
C LYS A 31 4.58 -8.06 -13.42
N PRO A 32 3.33 -8.13 -13.91
CA PRO A 32 2.64 -9.39 -14.10
C PRO A 32 3.32 -10.29 -15.13
N GLU A 33 4.17 -9.73 -16.01
CA GLU A 33 4.95 -10.49 -17.00
C GLU A 33 6.13 -11.25 -16.38
N ASP A 34 6.62 -10.80 -15.21
CA ASP A 34 7.78 -11.37 -14.52
C ASP A 34 7.36 -12.40 -13.45
N ASP A 35 6.05 -12.66 -13.32
CA ASP A 35 5.50 -13.64 -12.38
C ASP A 35 5.42 -15.04 -13.02
N PRO A 36 6.17 -16.04 -12.54
CA PRO A 36 6.10 -17.40 -13.05
C PRO A 36 4.79 -18.14 -12.70
N HIS A 37 3.94 -17.58 -11.82
CA HIS A 37 2.66 -18.17 -11.43
C HIS A 37 1.46 -17.66 -12.24
N ILE A 38 1.64 -16.70 -13.14
CA ILE A 38 0.53 -16.14 -13.92
C ILE A 38 0.14 -17.07 -15.07
N SER A 39 -1.16 -17.33 -15.21
CA SER A 39 -1.69 -18.05 -16.37
C SER A 39 -1.65 -17.16 -17.62
N SER A 40 -1.36 -17.75 -18.78
CA SER A 40 -1.35 -17.04 -20.06
C SER A 40 -2.71 -16.40 -20.39
N GLU A 41 -3.81 -16.98 -19.89
CA GLU A 41 -5.16 -16.45 -20.02
C GLU A 41 -5.36 -15.17 -19.18
N GLU A 42 -4.87 -15.17 -17.94
CA GLU A 42 -4.94 -14.01 -17.04
C GLU A 42 -4.05 -12.87 -17.53
N LEU A 43 -2.85 -13.18 -18.02
CA LEU A 43 -1.96 -12.18 -18.61
C LEU A 43 -2.60 -11.52 -19.83
N LYS A 44 -3.26 -12.31 -20.69
CA LYS A 44 -3.98 -11.78 -21.86
C LYS A 44 -5.16 -10.90 -21.43
N PHE A 45 -5.94 -11.34 -20.44
CA PHE A 45 -7.03 -10.54 -19.87
C PHE A 45 -6.49 -9.23 -19.28
N LEU A 46 -5.45 -9.26 -18.46
CA LEU A 46 -4.88 -8.05 -17.87
C LEU A 46 -4.35 -7.08 -18.94
N LYS A 47 -3.71 -7.56 -20.00
CA LYS A 47 -3.28 -6.71 -21.13
C LYS A 47 -4.44 -6.12 -21.91
N GLU A 48 -5.52 -6.88 -22.11
CA GLU A 48 -6.69 -6.40 -22.86
C GLU A 48 -7.48 -5.35 -22.06
N TYR A 49 -7.58 -5.51 -20.74
CA TYR A 49 -8.43 -4.67 -19.88
C TYR A 49 -7.67 -3.56 -19.13
N LEU A 50 -6.40 -3.74 -18.77
CA LEU A 50 -5.60 -2.70 -18.08
C LEU A 50 -4.80 -1.84 -19.04
N ASP A 51 -4.28 -2.41 -20.12
CA ASP A 51 -3.43 -1.71 -21.10
C ASP A 51 -4.24 -1.01 -22.20
N GLY A 52 -5.56 -0.94 -22.06
CA GLY A 52 -6.43 -0.19 -22.98
C GLY A 52 -6.63 -0.88 -24.33
N GLY A 53 -6.71 -2.20 -24.43
CA GLY A 53 -7.03 -2.85 -25.70
C GLY A 53 -6.04 -2.58 -26.86
N PRO A 54 -6.25 -3.22 -28.03
CA PRO A 54 -5.26 -3.24 -29.11
C PRO A 54 -5.02 -1.90 -29.84
N ASN A 55 -5.69 -0.81 -29.44
CA ASN A 55 -5.62 0.50 -30.09
C ASN A 55 -5.37 1.68 -29.13
N ASP A 56 -5.29 1.47 -27.82
CA ASP A 56 -5.07 2.58 -26.89
C ASP A 56 -3.57 2.67 -26.61
N THR A 57 -2.89 3.45 -27.44
CA THR A 57 -1.57 3.97 -27.08
C THR A 57 -1.77 4.86 -25.86
N ILE A 58 -1.71 4.31 -24.65
CA ILE A 58 -1.71 5.08 -23.41
C ILE A 58 -0.69 6.19 -23.59
N PRO A 59 -1.11 7.46 -23.65
CA PRO A 59 -0.17 8.54 -23.89
C PRO A 59 0.81 8.53 -22.71
N LYS A 60 2.10 8.39 -23.01
CA LYS A 60 3.22 8.42 -22.04
C LYS A 60 3.22 9.65 -21.13
N HIS A 61 2.33 10.61 -21.38
CA HIS A 61 2.07 11.77 -20.55
C HIS A 61 0.57 11.89 -20.24
N ILE A 62 0.15 11.28 -19.13
CA ILE A 62 -1.16 11.55 -18.53
C ILE A 62 -1.03 12.83 -17.71
N ILE A 63 -1.67 13.91 -18.15
CA ILE A 63 -1.80 15.14 -17.33
C ILE A 63 -2.97 14.90 -16.38
N TYR A 64 -2.66 14.50 -15.15
CA TYR A 64 -3.65 14.35 -14.10
C TYR A 64 -4.29 15.72 -13.74
N PRO A 65 -5.63 15.84 -13.66
CA PRO A 65 -6.26 17.11 -13.30
C PRO A 65 -6.30 17.28 -11.77
N TRP A 66 -5.14 17.48 -11.12
CA TRP A 66 -5.03 17.63 -9.66
C TRP A 66 -6.00 18.66 -9.08
N ASN A 67 -6.17 19.80 -9.75
CA ASN A 67 -7.06 20.87 -9.29
C ASN A 67 -8.51 20.39 -9.21
N LYS A 68 -8.97 19.57 -10.17
CA LYS A 68 -10.33 19.02 -10.16
C LYS A 68 -10.48 17.90 -9.14
N PHE A 69 -9.43 17.09 -8.95
CA PHE A 69 -9.39 16.06 -7.93
C PHE A 69 -9.50 16.64 -6.51
N VAL A 70 -8.66 17.63 -6.18
CA VAL A 70 -8.66 18.28 -4.86
C VAL A 70 -9.92 19.13 -4.63
N THR A 71 -10.57 19.63 -5.68
CA THR A 71 -11.83 20.40 -5.53
C THR A 71 -13.06 19.48 -5.44
N SER A 72 -12.90 18.17 -5.61
CA SER A 72 -14.04 17.23 -5.61
C SER A 72 -14.59 16.98 -4.21
N MET A 73 -15.90 17.19 -4.04
CA MET A 73 -16.58 16.99 -2.76
C MET A 73 -16.48 15.55 -2.19
N PRO A 74 -16.54 14.47 -3.01
CA PRO A 74 -16.32 13.11 -2.51
C PRO A 74 -14.93 12.89 -1.92
N VAL A 75 -13.89 13.55 -2.46
CA VAL A 75 -12.52 13.42 -1.95
C VAL A 75 -12.44 14.00 -0.54
N TRP A 76 -13.00 15.20 -0.32
CA TRP A 76 -13.05 15.79 1.01
C TRP A 76 -13.88 14.99 2.00
N ALA A 77 -14.99 14.38 1.57
CA ALA A 77 -15.77 13.50 2.44
C ALA A 77 -14.94 12.32 2.96
N ILE A 78 -14.17 11.67 2.07
CA ILE A 78 -13.27 10.57 2.44
C ILE A 78 -12.15 11.07 3.36
N VAL A 79 -11.52 12.21 3.04
CA VAL A 79 -10.44 12.80 3.84
C VAL A 79 -10.90 13.09 5.26
N VAL A 80 -12.06 13.73 5.41
CA VAL A 80 -12.63 14.04 6.73
C VAL A 80 -13.00 12.77 7.49
N ALA A 81 -13.65 11.81 6.84
CA ALA A 81 -14.00 10.53 7.46
C ALA A 81 -12.75 9.78 7.95
N HIS A 82 -11.71 9.70 7.12
CA HIS A 82 -10.46 9.04 7.47
C HIS A 82 -9.70 9.77 8.58
N THR A 83 -9.71 11.11 8.56
CA THR A 83 -9.10 11.94 9.61
C THR A 83 -9.81 11.74 10.95
N CYS A 84 -11.14 11.74 10.96
CA CYS A 84 -11.94 11.50 12.15
C CYS A 84 -11.70 10.09 12.74
N ALA A 85 -11.69 9.06 11.88
CA ALA A 85 -11.40 7.69 12.29
C ALA A 85 -9.99 7.55 12.86
N SER A 86 -8.99 8.14 12.19
CA SER A 86 -7.60 8.12 12.63
C SER A 86 -7.45 8.85 13.97
N TRP A 87 -8.06 10.02 14.11
CA TRP A 87 -8.04 10.79 15.37
C TRP A 87 -8.68 10.00 16.52
N GLY A 88 -9.83 9.37 16.28
CA GLY A 88 -10.47 8.50 17.26
C GLY A 88 -9.58 7.34 17.69
N PHE A 89 -8.97 6.64 16.73
CA PHE A 89 -8.05 5.53 17.00
C PHE A 89 -6.82 5.98 17.80
N TYR A 90 -6.15 7.06 17.38
CA TYR A 90 -4.99 7.60 18.10
C TYR A 90 -5.36 8.07 19.51
N THR A 91 -6.52 8.70 19.67
CA THR A 91 -7.01 9.12 21.00
C THR A 91 -7.21 7.91 21.90
N LEU A 92 -7.82 6.83 21.41
CA LEU A 92 -7.99 5.60 22.17
C LEU A 92 -6.64 4.99 22.58
N VAL A 93 -5.68 4.90 21.64
CA VAL A 93 -4.35 4.35 21.91
C VAL A 93 -3.57 5.20 22.92
N MET A 94 -3.66 6.53 22.83
CA MET A 94 -2.96 7.44 23.75
C MET A 94 -3.60 7.49 25.15
N CYS A 95 -4.93 7.34 25.24
CA CYS A 95 -5.63 7.32 26.53
C CYS A 95 -5.60 5.94 27.20
N LEU A 96 -5.43 4.84 26.46
CA LEU A 96 -5.35 3.48 27.01
C LEU A 96 -4.30 3.29 28.12
N PRO A 97 -3.06 3.83 28.02
CA PRO A 97 -2.08 3.73 29.09
C PRO A 97 -2.31 4.73 30.23
N MET A 98 -3.26 5.65 30.09
CA MET A 98 -3.52 6.75 31.03
C MET A 98 -4.66 6.45 32.03
N PHE A 99 -5.50 5.45 31.73
CA PHE A 99 -6.57 4.92 32.59
C PHE A 99 -6.28 3.48 32.99
#